data_AF-A0AAU4I582-F1
#
_entry.id   AF-A0AAU4I582-F1
#
_cell.length_a   1.000
_cell.length_b   1.000
_cell.length_c   1.000
_cell.angle_alpha   90.00
_cell.angle_beta   90.00
_cell.angle_gamma   90.00
#
_symmetry.space_group_name_H-M   'P 1'
#
loop_
_entity.id
_entity.type
_entity.pdbx_description
1 polymer ?
#
loop_
_entity_poly.entity_id
_entity_poly.type
_entity_poly.pdbx_seq_one_letter_code
_entity_poly.pdbx_strand_id
1 'polypeptide(L)'
;MAHSAEPPVADAGERAAVAARISTPVLMGGLALLSLAVVCLDVLTGEGLQLIPLMVVVPALVSVFCTVRQTIAAALWIMPVVVISRLVSGGSFWDMASGVCFTVLACALGVAACARRIRHVSAIARLRSAAVTLQRQILRPLPVLTDQVLVDGIYAPIEEDHLVGGDIYEIVQSPYGTRVIIGDVQGKGLAAIGVGFAALGAFREAAIREPALTGVVDAVEDAVARHNAFSAQTGETERFVTALVLGLDGAGRVQAVNCGHLPPRMLHDGVAAAVPLRRTSVPLGMAELSSEARVAEWLDFPPGATLLMFTDGVTEARDASGAFYPLDARLSHWTRLGPRELLDTLHADLEAFSGGVRRDDIAAITLRATSSGARRPERAGVGAGARRAAEAFSGR
;
A
#
# COMPACT_ATOMS: atom_id res chain seq x y z
N MET A 1 -2.23 -26.21 -18.37
CA MET A 1 -1.00 -25.39 -18.54
C MET A 1 -0.66 -24.81 -17.19
N ALA A 2 0.61 -24.96 -16.78
CA ALA A 2 1.07 -24.73 -15.41
C ALA A 2 0.82 -23.29 -14.95
N HIS A 3 0.05 -23.15 -13.86
CA HIS A 3 0.00 -21.90 -13.10
C HIS A 3 1.35 -21.77 -12.37
N SER A 4 2.21 -20.90 -12.87
CA SER A 4 3.35 -20.40 -12.13
C SER A 4 2.81 -19.71 -10.87
N ALA A 5 2.93 -20.39 -9.73
CA ALA A 5 2.62 -19.79 -8.44
C ALA A 5 3.66 -18.71 -8.17
N GLU A 6 3.26 -17.45 -8.34
CA GLU A 6 4.02 -16.32 -7.79
C GLU A 6 4.24 -16.56 -6.29
N PRO A 7 5.46 -16.38 -5.77
CA PRO A 7 5.69 -16.50 -4.35
C PRO A 7 4.80 -15.50 -3.60
N PRO A 8 4.31 -15.84 -2.39
CA PRO A 8 3.50 -14.92 -1.61
C PRO A 8 4.26 -13.59 -1.44
N VAL A 9 3.61 -12.49 -1.83
CA VAL A 9 4.14 -11.11 -1.79
C VAL A 9 4.77 -10.76 -0.41
N ALA A 10 4.31 -11.42 0.66
CA ALA A 10 4.87 -11.34 2.00
C ALA A 10 6.37 -11.67 2.09
N ASP A 11 6.84 -12.64 1.31
CA ASP A 11 8.23 -13.12 1.33
C ASP A 11 9.16 -12.21 0.50
N ALA A 12 8.64 -11.60 -0.57
CA ALA A 12 9.41 -10.70 -1.43
C ALA A 12 9.82 -9.40 -0.70
N GLY A 13 8.89 -8.78 0.03
CA GLY A 13 9.17 -7.56 0.81
C GLY A 13 10.12 -7.80 2.00
N GLU A 14 9.96 -8.93 2.70
CA GLU A 14 10.89 -9.31 3.78
C GLU A 14 12.30 -9.58 3.23
N ARG A 15 12.42 -10.26 2.08
CA ARG A 15 13.71 -10.51 1.42
C ARG A 15 14.40 -9.24 0.94
N ALA A 16 13.65 -8.30 0.34
CA ALA A 16 14.19 -7.02 -0.10
C ALA A 16 14.70 -6.17 1.06
N ALA A 17 13.96 -6.14 2.18
CA ALA A 17 14.31 -5.34 3.35
C ALA A 17 15.55 -5.87 4.11
N VAL A 18 15.86 -7.17 3.95
CA VAL A 18 17.02 -7.85 4.57
C VAL A 18 18.20 -7.99 3.59
N ALA A 19 18.03 -7.60 2.32
CA ALA A 19 19.06 -7.73 1.31
C ALA A 19 20.30 -6.90 1.63
N ALA A 20 21.48 -7.47 1.35
CA ALA A 20 22.73 -6.77 1.48
C ALA A 20 22.82 -5.64 0.44
N ARG A 21 23.15 -4.42 0.87
CA ARG A 21 23.42 -3.31 -0.07
C ARG A 21 24.75 -3.46 -0.80
N ILE A 22 25.66 -4.28 -0.25
CA ILE A 22 26.99 -4.55 -0.79
C ILE A 22 27.14 -6.06 -1.01
N SER A 23 27.68 -6.46 -2.16
CA SER A 23 27.97 -7.86 -2.41
C SER A 23 29.10 -8.35 -1.50
N THR A 24 29.00 -9.61 -1.05
CA THR A 24 30.02 -10.23 -0.18
C THR A 24 31.46 -10.11 -0.70
N PRO A 25 31.78 -10.33 -2.00
CA PRO A 25 33.16 -10.21 -2.46
C PRO A 25 33.69 -8.77 -2.39
N VAL A 26 32.85 -7.78 -2.71
CA VAL A 26 33.23 -6.35 -2.62
C VAL A 26 33.49 -5.97 -1.17
N LEU A 27 32.65 -6.42 -0.23
CA LEU A 27 32.85 -6.19 1.19
C LEU A 27 34.18 -6.78 1.68
N MET A 28 34.44 -8.07 1.39
CA MET A 28 35.65 -8.74 1.88
C MET A 28 36.91 -8.15 1.23
N GLY A 29 36.87 -7.80 -0.06
CA GLY A 29 37.96 -7.10 -0.73
C GLY A 29 38.25 -5.73 -0.12
N GLY A 30 37.21 -4.94 0.16
CA GLY A 30 37.34 -3.65 0.83
C GLY A 30 37.89 -3.76 2.26
N LEU A 31 37.43 -4.77 3.02
CA LEU A 31 37.96 -5.04 4.37
C LEU A 31 39.44 -5.43 4.33
N ALA A 32 39.85 -6.29 3.41
CA ALA A 32 41.24 -6.68 3.25
C ALA A 32 42.13 -5.48 2.88
N LEU A 33 41.69 -4.64 1.93
CA LEU A 33 42.41 -3.42 1.53
C LEU A 33 42.52 -2.43 2.69
N LEU A 34 41.44 -2.21 3.44
CA LEU A 34 41.43 -1.33 4.59
C LEU A 34 42.35 -1.84 5.70
N SER A 35 42.29 -3.13 6.03
CA SER A 35 43.18 -3.76 7.02
C SER A 35 44.65 -3.62 6.60
N LEU A 36 44.97 -3.89 5.32
CA LEU A 36 46.33 -3.75 4.79
C LEU A 36 46.84 -2.32 4.89
N ALA A 37 46.00 -1.34 4.50
CA ALA A 37 46.36 0.08 4.56
C ALA A 37 46.63 0.52 6.01
N VAL A 38 45.77 0.12 6.96
CA VAL A 38 45.93 0.47 8.37
C VAL A 38 47.17 -0.16 8.97
N VAL A 39 47.42 -1.44 8.72
CA VAL A 39 48.64 -2.13 9.20
C VAL A 39 49.90 -1.52 8.59
N CYS A 40 49.88 -1.20 7.29
CA CYS A 40 51.03 -0.58 6.63
C CYS A 40 51.31 0.83 7.19
N LEU A 41 50.26 1.63 7.42
CA LEU A 41 50.43 2.96 7.99
C LEU A 41 50.96 2.91 9.42
N ASP A 42 50.44 2.01 10.25
CA ASP A 42 50.87 1.80 11.64
C ASP A 42 52.35 1.43 11.73
N VAL A 43 52.81 0.54 10.83
CA VAL A 43 54.24 0.18 10.70
C VAL A 43 55.11 1.37 10.26
N LEU A 44 54.60 2.21 9.35
CA LEU A 44 55.32 3.40 8.85
C LEU A 44 55.39 4.52 9.89
N THR A 45 54.37 4.69 10.72
CA THR A 45 54.30 5.76 11.74
C THR A 45 54.98 5.41 13.06
N GLY A 46 55.25 4.12 13.31
CA GLY A 46 55.88 3.68 14.55
C GLY A 46 55.05 4.04 15.80
N GLU A 47 55.71 4.44 16.89
CA GLU A 47 55.04 4.77 18.17
C GLU A 47 54.25 6.10 18.16
N GLY A 48 54.35 6.92 17.11
CA GLY A 48 53.73 8.24 17.06
C GLY A 48 52.21 8.23 16.89
N LEU A 49 51.63 7.17 16.31
CA LEU A 49 50.19 7.04 16.08
C LEU A 49 49.78 5.57 16.01
N GLN A 50 48.95 5.10 16.95
CA GLN A 50 48.40 3.73 16.93
C GLN A 50 47.03 3.74 16.22
N LEU A 51 46.94 3.15 15.03
CA LEU A 51 45.73 3.15 14.20
C LEU A 51 44.94 1.85 14.27
N ILE A 52 45.57 0.76 14.70
CA ILE A 52 44.91 -0.55 14.89
C ILE A 52 43.65 -0.48 15.78
N PRO A 53 43.60 0.30 16.88
CA PRO A 53 42.38 0.44 17.68
C PRO A 53 41.17 0.96 16.90
N LEU A 54 41.37 1.69 15.79
CA LEU A 54 40.29 2.18 14.94
C LEU A 54 39.55 1.06 14.21
N MET A 55 40.19 -0.10 14.01
CA MET A 55 39.59 -1.28 13.39
C MET A 55 38.41 -1.86 14.19
N VAL A 56 38.34 -1.55 15.49
CA VAL A 56 37.24 -1.93 16.38
C VAL A 56 35.89 -1.33 15.94
N VAL A 57 35.90 -0.21 15.21
CA VAL A 57 34.68 0.46 14.73
C VAL A 57 34.12 -0.20 13.45
N VAL A 58 34.96 -0.91 12.70
CA VAL A 58 34.60 -1.46 11.38
C VAL A 58 33.43 -2.47 11.45
N PRO A 59 33.35 -3.43 12.40
CA PRO A 59 32.19 -4.32 12.50
C PRO A 59 30.88 -3.57 12.77
N ALA A 60 30.94 -2.45 13.49
CA ALA A 60 29.77 -1.61 13.74
C ALA A 60 29.32 -0.91 12.45
N LEU A 61 30.24 -0.38 11.65
CA LEU A 61 29.92 0.20 10.33
C LEU A 61 29.35 -0.85 9.38
N VAL A 62 29.94 -2.04 9.32
CA VAL A 62 29.44 -3.15 8.50
C VAL A 62 28.03 -3.56 8.92
N SER A 63 27.72 -3.55 10.21
CA SER A 63 26.40 -3.93 10.76
C SER A 63 25.24 -3.08 10.22
N VAL A 64 25.52 -1.84 9.84
CA VAL A 64 24.54 -0.87 9.34
C VAL A 64 24.10 -1.22 7.91
N PHE A 65 25.04 -1.64 7.06
CA PHE A 65 24.80 -1.79 5.62
C PHE A 65 24.70 -3.26 5.15
N CYS A 66 25.15 -4.21 5.97
CA CYS A 66 25.30 -5.60 5.57
C CYS A 66 24.38 -6.54 6.34
N THR A 67 24.32 -7.79 5.87
CA THR A 67 23.59 -8.89 6.53
C THR A 67 24.30 -9.39 7.79
N VAL A 68 23.60 -10.15 8.64
CA VAL A 68 24.21 -10.80 9.82
C VAL A 68 25.40 -11.66 9.42
N ARG A 69 25.28 -12.46 8.35
CA ARG A 69 26.35 -13.33 7.86
C ARG A 69 27.60 -12.54 7.44
N GLN A 70 27.41 -11.42 6.74
CA GLN A 70 28.50 -10.52 6.34
C GLN A 70 29.14 -9.80 7.53
N THR A 71 28.34 -9.40 8.51
CA THR A 71 28.85 -8.78 9.76
C THR A 71 29.67 -9.77 10.59
N ILE A 72 29.23 -11.04 10.66
CA ILE A 72 30.00 -12.12 11.28
C ILE A 72 31.31 -12.36 10.52
N ALA A 73 31.26 -12.41 9.18
CA ALA A 73 32.47 -12.59 8.37
C ALA A 73 33.48 -11.45 8.57
N ALA A 74 33.01 -10.20 8.65
CA ALA A 74 33.85 -9.05 8.96
C ALA A 74 34.46 -9.13 10.36
N ALA A 75 33.68 -9.50 11.37
CA ALA A 75 34.16 -9.71 12.73
C ALA A 75 35.24 -10.81 12.81
N LEU A 76 35.03 -11.93 12.11
CA LEU A 76 36.00 -13.04 12.01
C LEU A 76 37.27 -12.65 11.25
N TRP A 77 37.20 -11.67 10.34
CA TRP A 77 38.38 -11.12 9.64
C TRP A 77 39.18 -10.16 10.52
N ILE A 78 38.50 -9.25 11.21
CA ILE A 78 39.15 -8.19 12.00
C ILE A 78 39.80 -8.75 13.26
N MET A 79 39.22 -9.79 13.85
CA MET A 79 39.78 -10.45 15.03
C MET A 79 41.24 -10.90 14.89
N PRO A 80 41.60 -11.76 13.92
CA PRO A 80 42.97 -12.19 13.74
C PRO A 80 43.88 -11.02 13.36
N VAL A 81 43.41 -10.04 12.59
CA VAL A 81 44.21 -8.84 12.25
C VAL A 81 44.61 -8.08 13.51
N VAL A 82 43.67 -7.81 14.43
CA VAL A 82 43.96 -7.11 15.69
C VAL A 82 44.83 -7.96 16.62
N VAL A 83 44.54 -9.25 16.75
CA VAL A 83 45.29 -10.16 17.63
C VAL A 83 46.74 -10.32 17.16
N ILE A 84 46.96 -10.59 15.86
CA ILE A 84 48.30 -10.75 15.29
C ILE A 84 49.08 -9.45 15.40
N SER A 85 48.46 -8.32 15.09
CA SER A 85 49.15 -7.03 15.16
C SER A 85 49.61 -6.72 16.60
N ARG A 86 48.78 -7.01 17.61
CA ARG A 86 49.15 -6.83 19.03
C ARG A 86 50.22 -7.80 19.50
N LEU A 87 50.25 -9.03 18.99
CA LEU A 87 51.32 -10.00 19.27
C LEU A 87 52.67 -9.53 18.70
N VAL A 88 52.67 -8.89 17.53
CA VAL A 88 53.89 -8.41 16.85
C VAL A 88 54.42 -7.12 17.47
N SER A 89 53.55 -6.16 17.82
CA SER A 89 54.00 -4.87 18.37
C SER A 89 54.67 -4.99 19.74
N GLY A 90 54.37 -6.05 20.51
CA GLY A 90 54.83 -6.18 21.88
C GLY A 90 54.17 -5.15 22.81
N GLY A 91 53.81 -5.54 24.02
CA GLY A 91 53.13 -4.66 24.96
C GLY A 91 52.90 -5.33 26.31
N SER A 92 52.40 -4.56 27.28
CA SER A 92 52.01 -5.14 28.58
C SER A 92 50.91 -6.18 28.38
N PHE A 93 50.88 -7.21 29.23
CA PHE A 93 49.77 -8.18 29.28
C PHE A 93 48.41 -7.47 29.34
N TRP A 94 48.33 -6.37 30.09
CA TRP A 94 47.09 -5.58 30.24
C TRP A 94 46.69 -4.85 28.96
N ASP A 95 47.64 -4.41 28.13
CA ASP A 95 47.34 -3.76 26.85
C ASP A 95 46.83 -4.76 25.82
N MET A 96 47.40 -5.97 25.80
CA MET A 96 46.93 -7.07 24.97
C MET A 96 45.53 -7.52 25.40
N ALA A 97 45.33 -7.75 26.70
CA ALA A 97 44.06 -8.22 27.23
C ALA A 97 42.92 -7.21 26.99
N SER A 98 43.18 -5.91 27.24
CA SER A 98 42.17 -4.86 27.02
C SER A 98 41.84 -4.68 25.53
N GLY A 99 42.83 -4.66 24.64
CA GLY A 99 42.60 -4.53 23.20
C GLY A 99 41.79 -5.68 22.60
N VAL A 100 42.12 -6.92 22.98
CA VAL A 100 41.34 -8.10 22.57
C VAL A 100 39.92 -8.04 23.13
N CYS A 101 39.77 -7.71 24.42
CA CYS A 101 38.46 -7.59 25.07
C CYS A 101 37.56 -6.54 24.38
N PHE A 102 38.08 -5.35 24.10
CA PHE A 102 37.34 -4.30 23.38
C PHE A 102 36.95 -4.73 21.96
N THR A 103 37.83 -5.47 21.27
CA THR A 103 37.53 -5.98 19.92
C THR A 103 36.44 -7.04 19.97
N VAL A 104 36.46 -7.96 20.95
CA VAL A 104 35.41 -8.97 21.15
C VAL A 104 34.08 -8.27 21.40
N LEU A 105 34.08 -7.29 22.32
CA LEU A 105 32.88 -6.55 22.70
C LEU A 105 32.29 -5.79 21.52
N ALA A 106 33.11 -5.09 20.73
CA ALA A 106 32.64 -4.35 19.57
C ALA A 106 32.10 -5.26 18.46
N CYS A 107 32.75 -6.40 18.20
CA CYS A 107 32.24 -7.41 17.27
C CYS A 107 30.89 -7.96 17.73
N ALA A 108 30.76 -8.30 19.02
CA ALA A 108 29.52 -8.80 19.60
C ALA A 108 28.39 -7.76 19.52
N LEU A 109 28.68 -6.50 19.86
CA LEU A 109 27.73 -5.40 19.75
C LEU A 109 27.32 -5.12 18.31
N GLY A 110 28.26 -5.14 17.35
CA GLY A 110 27.98 -4.97 15.92
C GLY A 110 27.07 -6.06 15.38
N VAL A 111 27.34 -7.33 15.70
CA VAL A 111 26.48 -8.46 15.31
C VAL A 111 25.11 -8.36 15.97
N ALA A 112 25.04 -8.03 17.26
CA ALA A 112 23.77 -7.87 17.98
C ALA A 112 22.93 -6.69 17.45
N ALA A 113 23.57 -5.58 17.11
CA ALA A 113 22.94 -4.42 16.49
C ALA A 113 22.42 -4.77 15.08
N CYS A 114 23.22 -5.47 14.27
CA CYS A 114 22.77 -6.00 12.96
C CYS A 114 21.55 -6.89 13.10
N ALA A 115 21.58 -7.84 14.05
CA ALA A 115 20.49 -8.78 14.29
C ALA A 115 19.22 -8.06 14.80
N ARG A 116 19.36 -7.05 15.68
CA ARG A 116 18.24 -6.21 16.12
C ARG A 116 17.65 -5.39 14.98
N ARG A 117 18.50 -4.75 14.16
CA ARG A 117 18.10 -4.00 12.96
C ARG A 117 17.30 -4.88 12.02
N ILE A 118 17.84 -6.03 11.65
CA ILE A 118 17.20 -6.98 10.72
C ILE A 118 15.88 -7.49 11.31
N ARG A 119 15.83 -7.91 12.58
CA ARG A 119 14.57 -8.32 13.23
C ARG A 119 13.51 -7.22 13.21
N HIS A 120 13.89 -5.98 13.51
CA HIS A 120 12.98 -4.84 13.52
C HIS A 120 12.43 -4.54 12.12
N VAL A 121 13.32 -4.49 11.12
CA VAL A 121 12.96 -4.29 9.71
C VAL A 121 12.04 -5.40 9.20
N SER A 122 12.37 -6.68 9.48
CA SER A 122 11.52 -7.82 9.09
C SER A 122 10.17 -7.83 9.81
N ALA A 123 10.11 -7.44 11.09
CA ALA A 123 8.84 -7.36 11.82
C ALA A 123 7.91 -6.30 11.21
N ILE A 124 8.46 -5.11 10.89
CA ILE A 124 7.72 -4.05 10.19
C ILE A 124 7.22 -4.55 8.83
N ALA A 125 8.07 -5.23 8.05
CA ALA A 125 7.69 -5.79 6.75
C ALA A 125 6.55 -6.80 6.86
N ARG A 126 6.59 -7.70 7.85
CA ARG A 126 5.51 -8.68 8.09
C ARG A 126 4.19 -8.03 8.50
N LEU A 127 4.22 -7.07 9.43
CA LEU A 127 3.02 -6.34 9.84
C LEU A 127 2.39 -5.60 8.65
N ARG A 128 3.21 -4.99 7.79
CA ARG A 128 2.76 -4.32 6.58
C ARG A 128 2.14 -5.28 5.56
N SER A 129 2.80 -6.41 5.29
CA SER A 129 2.27 -7.40 4.35
C SER A 129 0.94 -7.99 4.84
N ALA A 130 0.82 -8.27 6.14
CA ALA A 130 -0.44 -8.70 6.74
C ALA A 130 -1.52 -7.61 6.57
N ALA A 131 -1.17 -6.34 6.77
CA ALA A 131 -2.09 -5.23 6.59
C ALA A 131 -2.57 -5.04 5.14
N VAL A 132 -1.68 -5.16 4.14
CA VAL A 132 -2.06 -5.16 2.70
C VAL A 132 -3.00 -6.33 2.41
N THR A 133 -2.70 -7.51 2.95
CA THR A 133 -3.52 -8.71 2.76
C THR A 133 -4.91 -8.52 3.37
N LEU A 134 -4.98 -7.95 4.59
CA LEU A 134 -6.24 -7.61 5.23
C LEU A 134 -7.01 -6.59 4.40
N GLN A 135 -6.37 -5.52 3.93
CA GLN A 135 -7.04 -4.50 3.10
C GLN A 135 -7.68 -5.10 1.85
N ARG A 136 -6.96 -5.98 1.14
CA ARG A 136 -7.50 -6.70 -0.02
C ARG A 136 -8.68 -7.61 0.32
N GLN A 137 -8.76 -8.15 1.54
CA GLN A 137 -9.91 -8.92 2.00
C GLN A 137 -11.10 -8.04 2.41
N ILE A 138 -10.86 -6.78 2.78
CA ILE A 138 -11.91 -5.81 3.07
C ILE A 138 -12.58 -5.38 1.78
N LEU A 139 -11.80 -5.00 0.77
CA LEU A 139 -12.35 -4.53 -0.50
C LEU A 139 -13.05 -5.70 -1.22
N ARG A 140 -14.27 -5.48 -1.71
CA ARG A 140 -14.96 -6.55 -2.44
C ARG A 140 -14.24 -6.84 -3.76
N PRO A 141 -14.15 -8.12 -4.15
CA PRO A 141 -13.62 -8.48 -5.45
C PRO A 141 -14.52 -7.92 -6.54
N LEU A 142 -13.92 -7.24 -7.51
CA LEU A 142 -14.55 -6.80 -8.76
C LEU A 142 -14.22 -7.81 -9.88
N PRO A 143 -15.09 -7.99 -10.89
CA PRO A 143 -16.32 -7.25 -11.13
C PRO A 143 -17.52 -7.70 -10.28
N VAL A 144 -18.45 -6.78 -10.04
CA VAL A 144 -19.74 -7.03 -9.40
C VAL A 144 -20.85 -6.69 -10.38
N LEU A 145 -21.70 -7.67 -10.69
CA LEU A 145 -22.91 -7.46 -11.47
C LEU A 145 -24.10 -7.36 -10.50
N THR A 146 -24.77 -6.22 -10.51
CA THR A 146 -26.06 -6.02 -9.82
C THR A 146 -27.21 -6.00 -10.83
N ASP A 147 -28.44 -5.84 -10.34
CA ASP A 147 -29.61 -5.74 -11.22
C ASP A 147 -29.55 -4.46 -12.07
N GLN A 148 -28.88 -3.41 -11.59
CA GLN A 148 -28.83 -2.08 -12.20
C GLN A 148 -27.52 -1.79 -12.95
N VAL A 149 -26.39 -2.32 -12.48
CA VAL A 149 -25.06 -1.97 -13.02
C VAL A 149 -24.10 -3.15 -13.06
N LEU A 150 -23.26 -3.13 -14.09
CA LEU A 150 -21.98 -3.83 -14.07
C LEU A 150 -20.94 -2.88 -13.50
N VAL A 151 -20.30 -3.31 -12.41
CA VAL A 151 -19.17 -2.61 -11.80
C VAL A 151 -17.90 -3.40 -12.05
N ASP A 152 -16.91 -2.72 -12.62
CA ASP A 152 -15.56 -3.23 -12.82
C ASP A 152 -14.59 -2.27 -12.11
N GLY A 153 -13.38 -2.74 -11.77
CA GLY A 153 -12.41 -1.87 -11.13
C GLY A 153 -11.01 -2.44 -11.03
N ILE A 154 -10.09 -1.53 -10.74
CA ILE A 154 -8.68 -1.81 -10.51
C ILE A 154 -8.29 -1.18 -9.17
N TYR A 155 -7.43 -1.88 -8.45
CA TYR A 155 -6.80 -1.41 -7.23
C TYR A 155 -5.31 -1.75 -7.28
N ALA A 156 -4.46 -0.74 -7.39
CA ALA A 156 -3.02 -0.88 -7.50
C ALA A 156 -2.35 -0.11 -6.35
N PRO A 157 -1.99 -0.79 -5.24
CA PRO A 157 -1.26 -0.14 -4.15
C PRO A 157 0.18 0.19 -4.57
N ILE A 158 0.80 1.20 -3.94
CA ILE A 158 2.22 1.52 -4.12
C ILE A 158 3.08 0.46 -3.45
N GLU A 159 4.09 -0.03 -4.17
CA GLU A 159 5.05 -0.97 -3.61
C GLU A 159 6.27 -0.28 -2.96
N GLU A 160 6.64 0.93 -3.43
CA GLU A 160 7.92 1.58 -3.10
C GLU A 160 8.08 2.11 -1.67
N ASP A 161 6.99 2.49 -0.98
CA ASP A 161 7.04 2.93 0.44
C ASP A 161 6.51 1.89 1.44
N HIS A 162 6.01 0.75 0.94
CA HIS A 162 5.45 -0.34 1.75
C HIS A 162 4.40 0.13 2.77
N LEU A 163 3.72 1.25 2.53
CA LEU A 163 2.60 1.74 3.33
C LEU A 163 1.30 1.32 2.65
N VAL A 164 0.32 0.92 3.45
CA VAL A 164 -1.02 0.59 2.96
C VAL A 164 -1.76 1.89 2.67
N GLY A 165 -2.32 2.09 1.47
CA GLY A 165 -3.02 3.34 1.16
C GLY A 165 -4.37 3.50 1.82
N GLY A 166 -4.86 4.74 1.72
CA GLY A 166 -6.14 5.20 2.28
C GLY A 166 -7.33 4.94 1.37
N ASP A 167 -7.09 4.54 0.12
CA ASP A 167 -8.12 4.29 -0.88
C ASP A 167 -9.10 3.19 -0.45
N ILE A 168 -10.40 3.51 -0.52
CA ILE A 168 -11.50 2.61 -0.21
C ILE A 168 -12.56 2.63 -1.30
N TYR A 169 -13.17 1.48 -1.56
CA TYR A 169 -14.39 1.39 -2.36
C TYR A 169 -15.26 0.22 -1.91
N GLU A 170 -16.58 0.32 -2.14
CA GLU A 170 -17.51 -0.77 -1.87
C GLU A 170 -18.79 -0.66 -2.70
N ILE A 171 -19.36 -1.81 -3.05
CA ILE A 171 -20.60 -1.95 -3.80
C ILE A 171 -21.56 -2.86 -3.03
N VAL A 172 -22.75 -2.35 -2.72
CA VAL A 172 -23.79 -3.08 -2.00
C VAL A 172 -25.08 -3.07 -2.80
N GLN A 173 -25.59 -4.26 -3.13
CA GLN A 173 -26.97 -4.41 -3.58
C GLN A 173 -27.88 -4.35 -2.36
N SER A 174 -28.76 -3.35 -2.29
CA SER A 174 -29.67 -3.15 -1.16
C SER A 174 -31.14 -3.16 -1.60
N PRO A 175 -32.09 -3.21 -0.65
CA PRO A 175 -33.52 -3.11 -0.95
C PRO A 175 -33.91 -1.81 -1.67
N TYR A 176 -33.06 -0.78 -1.59
CA TYR A 176 -33.27 0.53 -2.19
C TYR A 176 -32.52 0.72 -3.52
N GLY A 177 -31.89 -0.36 -4.02
CA GLY A 177 -31.08 -0.39 -5.23
C GLY A 177 -29.58 -0.56 -4.95
N THR A 178 -28.73 -0.31 -5.94
CA THR A 178 -27.27 -0.45 -5.78
C THR A 178 -26.72 0.80 -5.10
N ARG A 179 -25.95 0.62 -4.02
CA ARG A 179 -25.16 1.68 -3.38
C ARG A 179 -23.68 1.47 -3.70
N VAL A 180 -22.98 2.56 -4.00
CA VAL A 180 -21.54 2.55 -4.27
C VAL A 180 -20.86 3.62 -3.44
N ILE A 181 -19.70 3.32 -2.88
CA ILE A 181 -18.80 4.29 -2.27
C ILE A 181 -17.42 4.13 -2.88
N ILE A 182 -16.75 5.25 -3.11
CA ILE A 182 -15.32 5.34 -3.36
C ILE A 182 -14.80 6.54 -2.56
N GLY A 183 -13.59 6.41 -2.04
CA GLY A 183 -12.99 7.49 -1.27
C GLY A 183 -11.53 7.25 -0.97
N ASP A 184 -10.91 8.27 -0.40
CA ASP A 184 -9.54 8.22 0.09
C ASP A 184 -9.49 8.75 1.53
N VAL A 185 -8.90 7.96 2.40
CA VAL A 185 -8.66 8.29 3.81
C VAL A 185 -7.37 9.09 3.91
N GLN A 186 -7.44 10.25 4.57
CA GLN A 186 -6.27 11.10 4.79
C GLN A 186 -5.11 10.32 5.42
N GLY A 187 -3.98 10.29 4.73
CA GLY A 187 -2.72 9.69 5.17
C GLY A 187 -2.61 8.19 4.85
N LYS A 188 -1.53 7.56 5.30
CA LYS A 188 -1.19 6.17 4.91
C LYS A 188 -0.87 5.30 6.12
N GLY A 189 -0.89 3.99 5.93
CA GLY A 189 -0.53 2.99 6.92
C GLY A 189 -1.70 2.56 7.82
N LEU A 190 -1.38 1.88 8.93
CA LEU A 190 -2.36 1.15 9.75
C LEU A 190 -3.49 2.04 10.30
N ALA A 191 -3.19 3.28 10.67
CA ALA A 191 -4.20 4.20 11.19
C ALA A 191 -5.22 4.61 10.11
N ALA A 192 -4.80 4.79 8.86
CA ALA A 192 -5.71 5.09 7.75
C ALA A 192 -6.63 3.90 7.45
N ILE A 193 -6.10 2.67 7.52
CA ILE A 193 -6.89 1.45 7.36
C ILE A 193 -8.01 1.37 8.42
N GLY A 194 -7.71 1.73 9.68
CA GLY A 194 -8.68 1.69 10.78
C GLY A 194 -9.91 2.55 10.52
N VAL A 195 -9.71 3.78 10.03
CA VAL A 195 -10.79 4.68 9.62
C VAL A 195 -11.53 4.14 8.40
N GLY A 196 -10.81 3.62 7.40
CA GLY A 196 -11.41 2.98 6.23
C GLY A 196 -12.32 1.79 6.60
N PHE A 197 -11.91 0.96 7.56
CA PHE A 197 -12.74 -0.11 8.11
C PHE A 197 -14.02 0.41 8.76
N ALA A 198 -13.91 1.45 9.59
CA ALA A 198 -15.07 2.06 10.24
C ALA A 198 -16.05 2.60 9.20
N ALA A 199 -15.54 3.31 8.18
CA ALA A 199 -16.34 3.87 7.11
C ALA A 199 -17.02 2.78 6.26
N LEU A 200 -16.28 1.76 5.79
CA LEU A 200 -16.84 0.68 4.98
C LEU A 200 -17.80 -0.22 5.77
N GLY A 201 -17.51 -0.48 7.05
CA GLY A 201 -18.40 -1.22 7.94
C GLY A 201 -19.74 -0.53 8.11
N ALA A 202 -19.72 0.78 8.40
CA ALA A 202 -20.93 1.59 8.50
C ALA A 202 -21.66 1.70 7.16
N PHE A 203 -20.93 1.90 6.06
CA PHE A 203 -21.52 1.98 4.72
C PHE A 203 -22.28 0.69 4.36
N ARG A 204 -21.68 -0.48 4.59
CA ARG A 204 -22.30 -1.77 4.30
C ARG A 204 -23.63 -1.97 5.00
N GLU A 205 -23.69 -1.54 6.24
CA GLU A 205 -24.80 -1.79 7.12
C GLU A 205 -25.90 -0.73 6.93
N ALA A 206 -25.51 0.54 6.81
CA ALA A 206 -26.41 1.63 6.45
C ALA A 206 -26.98 1.49 5.03
N ALA A 207 -26.22 0.96 4.06
CA ALA A 207 -26.72 0.72 2.71
C ALA A 207 -27.96 -0.19 2.68
N ILE A 208 -28.05 -1.14 3.61
CA ILE A 208 -29.19 -2.06 3.75
C ILE A 208 -30.35 -1.43 4.53
N ARG A 209 -30.05 -0.65 5.57
CA ARG A 209 -31.08 -0.11 6.48
C ARG A 209 -31.67 1.21 6.02
N GLU A 210 -30.84 2.11 5.49
CA GLU A 210 -31.21 3.49 5.21
C GLU A 210 -31.84 3.67 3.82
N PRO A 211 -33.09 4.15 3.72
CA PRO A 211 -33.75 4.40 2.44
C PRO A 211 -33.12 5.58 1.69
N ALA A 212 -32.75 6.64 2.40
CA ALA A 212 -32.17 7.84 1.83
C ALA A 212 -30.65 7.72 1.68
N LEU A 213 -30.10 8.20 0.56
CA LEU A 213 -28.65 8.19 0.35
C LEU A 213 -27.92 9.06 1.38
N THR A 214 -28.50 10.20 1.78
CA THR A 214 -27.95 11.06 2.83
C THR A 214 -27.85 10.35 4.17
N GLY A 215 -28.86 9.56 4.56
CA GLY A 215 -28.82 8.76 5.79
C GLY A 215 -27.71 7.71 5.79
N VAL A 216 -27.38 7.13 4.62
CA VAL A 216 -26.20 6.27 4.48
C VAL A 216 -24.92 7.05 4.78
N VAL A 217 -24.80 8.27 4.23
CA VAL A 217 -23.61 9.11 4.43
C VAL A 217 -23.49 9.59 5.86
N ASP A 218 -24.59 9.97 6.51
CA ASP A 218 -24.61 10.38 7.91
C ASP A 218 -24.17 9.24 8.85
N ALA A 219 -24.60 8.00 8.57
CA ALA A 219 -24.14 6.84 9.33
C ALA A 219 -22.62 6.57 9.17
N VAL A 220 -22.07 6.84 7.99
CA VAL A 220 -20.62 6.74 7.73
C VAL A 220 -19.87 7.88 8.43
N GLU A 221 -20.37 9.12 8.36
CA GLU A 221 -19.85 10.28 9.10
C GLU A 221 -19.73 9.95 10.59
N ASP A 222 -20.82 9.49 11.20
CA ASP A 222 -20.86 9.14 12.61
C ASP A 222 -19.85 8.05 12.98
N ALA A 223 -19.61 7.09 12.08
CA ALA A 223 -18.63 6.04 12.30
C ALA A 223 -17.19 6.57 12.25
N VAL A 224 -16.89 7.47 11.32
CA VAL A 224 -15.58 8.14 11.24
C VAL A 224 -15.37 9.04 12.45
N ALA A 225 -16.38 9.83 12.84
CA ALA A 225 -16.32 10.70 14.02
C ALA A 225 -16.10 9.89 15.31
N ARG A 226 -16.81 8.77 15.50
CA ARG A 226 -16.58 7.86 16.64
C ARG A 226 -15.17 7.27 16.65
N HIS A 227 -14.64 6.91 15.48
CA HIS A 227 -13.27 6.41 15.37
C HIS A 227 -12.25 7.48 15.77
N ASN A 228 -12.38 8.70 15.24
CA ASN A 228 -11.52 9.83 15.59
C ASN A 228 -11.58 10.16 17.08
N ALA A 229 -12.76 10.16 17.69
CA ALA A 229 -12.92 10.40 19.13
C ALA A 229 -12.19 9.34 19.98
N PHE A 230 -12.09 8.10 19.51
CA PHE A 230 -11.29 7.06 20.15
C PHE A 230 -9.78 7.27 19.92
N SER A 231 -9.37 7.57 18.68
CA SER A 231 -7.97 7.88 18.34
C SER A 231 -7.42 9.07 19.12
N ALA A 232 -8.23 10.10 19.35
CA ALA A 232 -7.85 11.25 20.16
C ALA A 232 -7.50 10.85 21.62
N GLN A 233 -8.16 9.83 22.17
CA GLN A 233 -7.86 9.32 23.53
C GLN A 233 -6.55 8.55 23.61
N THR A 234 -6.11 7.96 22.49
CA THR A 234 -4.84 7.22 22.39
C THR A 234 -3.66 8.09 21.92
N GLY A 235 -3.90 9.38 21.68
CA GLY A 235 -2.90 10.34 21.19
C GLY A 235 -2.62 10.23 19.68
N GLU A 236 -3.48 9.53 18.94
CA GLU A 236 -3.43 9.49 17.49
C GLU A 236 -4.11 10.72 16.87
N THR A 237 -3.67 11.11 15.69
CA THR A 237 -4.23 12.27 14.97
C THR A 237 -5.58 11.92 14.37
N GLU A 238 -6.54 12.85 14.47
CA GLU A 238 -7.81 12.77 13.77
C GLU A 238 -7.59 12.71 12.25
N ARG A 239 -8.44 11.95 11.55
CA ARG A 239 -8.37 11.78 10.10
C ARG A 239 -9.72 12.03 9.47
N PHE A 240 -9.70 12.42 8.20
CA PHE A 240 -10.92 12.55 7.41
C PHE A 240 -10.89 11.62 6.20
N VAL A 241 -12.05 11.42 5.59
CA VAL A 241 -12.19 10.61 4.36
C VAL A 241 -12.86 11.46 3.29
N THR A 242 -12.19 11.67 2.17
CA THR A 242 -12.89 12.19 0.98
C THR A 242 -13.69 11.04 0.40
N ALA A 243 -14.98 11.23 0.13
CA ALA A 243 -15.80 10.16 -0.43
C ALA A 243 -16.83 10.64 -1.44
N LEU A 244 -17.06 9.85 -2.47
CA LEU A 244 -18.20 9.95 -3.37
C LEU A 244 -19.10 8.75 -3.15
N VAL A 245 -20.34 9.00 -2.77
CA VAL A 245 -21.34 7.96 -2.50
C VAL A 245 -22.45 8.06 -3.53
N LEU A 246 -22.71 6.97 -4.24
CA LEU A 246 -23.76 6.87 -5.25
C LEU A 246 -24.88 5.93 -4.80
N GLY A 247 -26.11 6.26 -5.19
CA GLY A 247 -27.27 5.39 -5.06
C GLY A 247 -27.99 5.27 -6.40
N LEU A 248 -28.12 4.05 -6.91
CA LEU A 248 -28.86 3.72 -8.12
C LEU A 248 -30.16 3.03 -7.73
N ASP A 249 -31.29 3.65 -8.02
CA ASP A 249 -32.59 3.06 -7.70
C ASP A 249 -33.01 1.98 -8.71
N GLY A 250 -34.11 1.28 -8.42
CA GLY A 250 -34.65 0.24 -9.31
C GLY A 250 -35.11 0.74 -10.69
N ALA A 251 -35.26 2.06 -10.87
CA ALA A 251 -35.59 2.68 -12.16
C ALA A 251 -34.33 3.11 -12.94
N GLY A 252 -33.13 2.87 -12.41
CA GLY A 252 -31.86 3.27 -13.03
C GLY A 252 -31.51 4.74 -12.84
N ARG A 253 -32.22 5.47 -11.97
CA ARG A 253 -31.87 6.86 -11.64
C ARG A 253 -30.76 6.87 -10.61
N VAL A 254 -29.83 7.80 -10.76
CA VAL A 254 -28.63 7.87 -9.92
C VAL A 254 -28.63 9.14 -9.08
N GLN A 255 -28.36 8.98 -7.79
CA GLN A 255 -28.05 10.06 -6.86
C GLN A 255 -26.59 10.00 -6.44
N ALA A 256 -25.99 11.15 -6.15
CA ALA A 256 -24.66 11.29 -5.58
C ALA A 256 -24.69 12.18 -4.34
N VAL A 257 -23.84 11.85 -3.38
CA VAL A 257 -23.40 12.76 -2.32
C VAL A 257 -21.88 12.83 -2.40
N ASN A 258 -21.35 14.03 -2.69
CA ASN A 258 -19.91 14.27 -2.73
C ASN A 258 -19.44 14.86 -1.40
N CYS A 259 -18.58 14.13 -0.69
CA CYS A 259 -17.95 14.50 0.57
C CYS A 259 -16.48 14.87 0.33
N GLY A 260 -16.24 15.90 -0.48
CA GLY A 260 -14.90 16.42 -0.78
C GLY A 260 -14.05 15.56 -1.73
N HIS A 261 -14.65 14.59 -2.43
CA HIS A 261 -13.95 13.70 -3.37
C HIS A 261 -13.99 14.22 -4.81
N LEU A 262 -13.19 13.59 -5.68
CA LEU A 262 -13.07 13.95 -7.08
C LEU A 262 -14.38 13.69 -7.83
N PRO A 263 -14.82 14.61 -8.72
CA PRO A 263 -16.03 14.41 -9.52
C PRO A 263 -15.80 13.29 -10.53
N PRO A 264 -16.78 12.39 -10.74
CA PRO A 264 -16.63 11.29 -11.66
C PRO A 264 -16.58 11.78 -13.11
N ARG A 265 -16.06 10.94 -14.00
CA ARG A 265 -16.07 11.18 -15.45
C ARG A 265 -17.13 10.33 -16.11
N MET A 266 -17.97 10.95 -16.93
CA MET A 266 -18.95 10.27 -17.75
C MET A 266 -18.43 10.12 -19.17
N LEU A 267 -18.42 8.90 -19.67
CA LEU A 267 -18.11 8.56 -21.04
C LEU A 267 -19.40 8.11 -21.72
N HIS A 268 -19.89 8.90 -22.67
CA HIS A 268 -21.13 8.65 -23.39
C HIS A 268 -21.09 9.29 -24.79
N ASP A 269 -21.58 8.59 -25.81
CA ASP A 269 -21.69 9.08 -27.19
C ASP A 269 -20.41 9.73 -27.76
N GLY A 270 -19.25 9.14 -27.45
CA GLY A 270 -17.96 9.62 -27.94
C GLY A 270 -17.41 10.83 -27.18
N VAL A 271 -18.08 11.27 -26.11
CA VAL A 271 -17.67 12.38 -25.25
C VAL A 271 -17.26 11.84 -23.87
N ALA A 272 -16.13 12.33 -23.35
CA ALA A 272 -15.72 12.15 -21.97
C ALA A 272 -15.74 13.51 -21.26
N ALA A 273 -16.47 13.62 -20.14
CA ALA A 273 -16.56 14.87 -19.38
C ALA A 273 -16.74 14.63 -17.88
N ALA A 274 -16.34 15.61 -17.08
CA ALA A 274 -16.67 15.65 -15.65
C ALA A 274 -18.17 15.76 -15.44
N VAL A 275 -18.73 14.93 -14.56
CA VAL A 275 -20.10 15.09 -14.10
C VAL A 275 -20.15 16.31 -13.17
N PRO A 276 -20.95 17.33 -13.50
CA PRO A 276 -21.05 18.53 -12.67
C PRO A 276 -21.85 18.21 -11.40
N LEU A 277 -21.15 18.07 -10.27
CA LEU A 277 -21.74 18.01 -8.94
C LEU A 277 -21.74 19.43 -8.35
N ARG A 278 -22.91 20.00 -8.06
CA ARG A 278 -23.03 21.43 -7.68
C ARG A 278 -22.87 21.63 -6.18
N ARG A 279 -22.98 20.57 -5.38
CA ARG A 279 -22.92 20.57 -3.92
C ARG A 279 -21.87 19.57 -3.46
N THR A 280 -20.69 20.08 -3.16
CA THR A 280 -19.64 19.33 -2.47
C THR A 280 -19.70 19.64 -0.98
N SER A 281 -20.01 18.62 -0.18
CA SER A 281 -19.96 18.70 1.28
C SER A 281 -18.53 18.53 1.80
N VAL A 282 -18.29 18.88 3.05
CA VAL A 282 -17.01 18.61 3.72
C VAL A 282 -16.67 17.11 3.72
N PRO A 283 -15.38 16.74 3.78
CA PRO A 283 -14.96 15.35 3.98
C PRO A 283 -15.64 14.69 5.18
N LEU A 284 -15.70 13.36 5.18
CA LEU A 284 -16.24 12.60 6.30
C LEU A 284 -15.31 12.71 7.50
N GLY A 285 -15.88 12.89 8.70
CA GLY A 285 -15.12 13.14 9.94
C GLY A 285 -14.82 14.62 10.18
N MET A 286 -15.34 15.51 9.33
CA MET A 286 -15.21 16.96 9.43
C MET A 286 -16.56 17.68 9.51
N ALA A 287 -17.66 16.97 9.79
CA ALA A 287 -18.99 17.59 9.84
C ALA A 287 -19.07 18.79 10.80
N GLU A 288 -18.32 18.79 11.91
CA GLU A 288 -18.29 19.91 12.87
C GLU A 288 -17.76 21.23 12.27
N LEU A 289 -17.05 21.16 11.14
CA LEU A 289 -16.54 22.35 10.43
C LEU A 289 -17.59 23.00 9.51
N SER A 290 -18.78 22.40 9.36
CA SER A 290 -19.85 22.90 8.50
C SER A 290 -21.20 22.85 9.20
N SER A 291 -22.00 23.92 9.05
CA SER A 291 -23.40 23.94 9.47
C SER A 291 -24.36 23.49 8.37
N GLU A 292 -23.86 23.22 7.16
CA GLU A 292 -24.68 22.80 6.02
C GLU A 292 -24.97 21.30 6.08
N ALA A 293 -26.25 20.95 5.94
CA ALA A 293 -26.67 19.55 5.78
C ALA A 293 -26.17 18.98 4.45
N ARG A 294 -25.75 17.71 4.46
CA ARG A 294 -25.37 16.98 3.24
C ARG A 294 -26.60 16.82 2.34
N VAL A 295 -26.45 17.08 1.05
CA VAL A 295 -27.54 17.00 0.06
C VAL A 295 -27.19 15.97 -1.01
N ALA A 296 -28.14 15.08 -1.31
CA ALA A 296 -28.06 14.20 -2.47
C ALA A 296 -28.48 14.95 -3.73
N GLU A 297 -27.65 14.89 -4.76
CA GLU A 297 -27.92 15.44 -6.09
C GLU A 297 -28.25 14.32 -7.07
N TRP A 298 -29.22 14.55 -7.96
CA TRP A 298 -29.49 13.63 -9.06
C TRP A 298 -28.50 13.87 -10.19
N LEU A 299 -28.04 12.78 -10.80
CA LEU A 299 -27.19 12.80 -11.99
C LEU A 299 -27.87 12.07 -13.14
N ASP A 300 -27.74 12.67 -14.32
CA ASP A 300 -28.14 12.04 -15.57
C ASP A 300 -27.17 10.90 -15.89
N PHE A 301 -27.67 9.67 -15.96
CA PHE A 301 -26.87 8.49 -16.31
C PHE A 301 -27.55 7.74 -17.45
N PRO A 302 -27.34 8.17 -18.71
CA PRO A 302 -28.06 7.62 -19.83
C PRO A 302 -27.65 6.17 -20.13
N PRO A 303 -28.55 5.36 -20.73
CA PRO A 303 -28.22 4.01 -21.14
C PRO A 303 -26.96 3.95 -22.02
N GLY A 304 -26.07 2.98 -21.75
CA GLY A 304 -24.80 2.83 -22.47
C GLY A 304 -23.68 3.77 -22.01
N ALA A 305 -23.96 4.76 -21.16
CA ALA A 305 -22.92 5.55 -20.51
C ALA A 305 -22.07 4.71 -19.57
N THR A 306 -20.81 5.10 -19.44
CA THR A 306 -19.87 4.57 -18.44
C THR A 306 -19.48 5.69 -17.50
N LEU A 307 -19.71 5.49 -16.21
CA LEU A 307 -19.28 6.40 -15.17
C LEU A 307 -17.97 5.88 -14.58
N LEU A 308 -16.89 6.62 -14.75
CA LEU A 308 -15.58 6.34 -14.18
C LEU A 308 -15.40 7.17 -12.90
N MET A 309 -15.19 6.49 -11.78
CA MET A 309 -14.79 7.09 -10.51
C MET A 309 -13.37 6.64 -10.18
N PHE A 310 -12.60 7.51 -9.53
CA PHE A 310 -11.20 7.28 -9.22
C PHE A 310 -10.74 8.11 -8.04
N THR A 311 -9.69 7.65 -7.39
CA THR A 311 -8.96 8.39 -6.36
C THR A 311 -7.89 9.29 -6.97
N ASP A 312 -7.32 10.15 -6.14
CA ASP A 312 -6.35 11.16 -6.57
C ASP A 312 -5.05 10.57 -7.12
N GLY A 313 -4.68 9.34 -6.76
CA GLY A 313 -3.55 8.64 -7.35
C GLY A 313 -3.61 8.49 -8.87
N VAL A 314 -4.79 8.61 -9.49
CA VAL A 314 -4.93 8.72 -10.95
C VAL A 314 -4.54 10.11 -11.45
N THR A 315 -5.12 11.16 -10.87
CA THR A 315 -4.91 12.56 -11.34
C THR A 315 -3.57 13.15 -10.90
N GLU A 316 -3.04 12.68 -9.78
CA GLU A 316 -1.79 13.12 -9.17
C GLU A 316 -0.58 12.29 -9.62
N ALA A 317 -0.78 11.27 -10.45
CA ALA A 317 0.31 10.57 -11.12
C ALA A 317 1.14 11.58 -11.95
N ARG A 318 2.47 11.39 -11.93
CA ARG A 318 3.42 12.35 -12.51
C ARG A 318 4.40 11.67 -13.45
N ASP A 319 4.69 12.35 -14.55
CA ASP A 319 5.79 11.96 -15.43
C ASP A 319 7.16 12.35 -14.84
N ALA A 320 8.23 12.02 -15.56
CA ALA A 320 9.60 12.36 -15.18
C ALA A 320 9.86 13.88 -15.07
N SER A 321 9.04 14.72 -15.71
CA SER A 321 9.11 16.18 -15.58
C SER A 321 8.35 16.70 -14.35
N GLY A 322 7.54 15.85 -13.71
CA GLY A 322 6.68 16.19 -12.59
C GLY A 322 5.30 16.69 -12.99
N ALA A 323 4.94 16.64 -14.28
CA ALA A 323 3.65 17.08 -14.79
C ALA A 323 2.55 16.06 -14.43
N PHE A 324 1.38 16.57 -14.06
CA PHE A 324 0.22 15.75 -13.69
C PHE A 324 -0.38 15.00 -14.87
N TYR A 325 -0.97 13.85 -14.58
CA TYR A 325 -1.60 12.99 -15.57
C TYR A 325 -2.78 13.70 -16.27
N PRO A 326 -2.77 13.83 -17.61
CA PRO A 326 -3.80 14.56 -18.35
C PRO A 326 -5.04 13.69 -18.60
N LEU A 327 -5.70 13.25 -17.52
CA LEU A 327 -6.80 12.27 -17.55
C LEU A 327 -7.89 12.63 -18.58
N ASP A 328 -8.38 13.87 -18.56
CA ASP A 328 -9.47 14.29 -19.46
C ASP A 328 -9.08 14.23 -20.95
N ALA A 329 -7.84 14.58 -21.28
CA ALA A 329 -7.34 14.45 -22.63
C ALA A 329 -7.22 12.98 -23.06
N ARG A 330 -6.75 12.12 -22.15
CA ARG A 330 -6.62 10.66 -22.39
C ARG A 330 -7.99 10.01 -22.61
N LEU A 331 -8.94 10.28 -21.72
CA LEU A 331 -10.30 9.72 -21.78
C LEU A 331 -11.02 10.07 -23.08
N SER A 332 -10.75 11.24 -23.67
CA SER A 332 -11.34 11.66 -24.96
C SER A 332 -11.03 10.68 -26.11
N HIS A 333 -9.91 9.95 -26.03
CA HIS A 333 -9.52 8.93 -27.00
C HIS A 333 -10.10 7.55 -26.71
N TRP A 334 -10.65 7.33 -25.51
CA TRP A 334 -11.07 6.02 -25.00
C TRP A 334 -12.59 5.89 -24.82
N THR A 335 -13.35 6.86 -25.34
CA THR A 335 -14.82 6.96 -25.17
C THR A 335 -15.61 5.78 -25.72
N ARG A 336 -15.01 4.95 -26.58
CA ARG A 336 -15.64 3.77 -27.18
C ARG A 336 -15.26 2.44 -26.51
N LEU A 337 -14.33 2.46 -25.56
CA LEU A 337 -13.86 1.24 -24.90
C LEU A 337 -14.95 0.63 -24.01
N GLY A 338 -14.89 -0.70 -23.82
CA GLY A 338 -15.67 -1.37 -22.78
C GLY A 338 -15.20 -0.96 -21.38
N PRO A 339 -15.99 -1.18 -20.31
CA PRO A 339 -15.63 -0.75 -18.95
C PRO A 339 -14.31 -1.35 -18.47
N ARG A 340 -14.14 -2.66 -18.69
CA ARG A 340 -12.91 -3.39 -18.36
C ARG A 340 -11.71 -2.90 -19.17
N GLU A 341 -11.89 -2.78 -20.49
CA GLU A 341 -10.85 -2.35 -21.41
C GLU A 341 -10.41 -0.90 -21.13
N LEU A 342 -11.34 -0.03 -20.73
CA LEU A 342 -11.04 1.33 -20.29
C LEU A 342 -10.13 1.32 -19.05
N LEU A 343 -10.42 0.48 -18.06
CA LEU A 343 -9.60 0.37 -16.86
C LEU A 343 -8.22 -0.23 -17.14
N ASP A 344 -8.15 -1.29 -17.94
CA ASP A 344 -6.89 -1.91 -18.32
C ASP A 344 -6.01 -0.92 -19.14
N THR A 345 -6.64 -0.13 -20.02
CA THR A 345 -5.97 0.94 -20.79
C THR A 345 -5.48 2.08 -19.89
N LEU A 346 -6.33 2.53 -18.96
CA LEU A 346 -5.97 3.56 -17.97
C LEU A 346 -4.78 3.11 -17.14
N HIS A 347 -4.80 1.87 -16.65
CA HIS A 347 -3.72 1.31 -15.84
C HIS A 347 -2.40 1.27 -16.61
N ALA A 348 -2.40 0.73 -17.83
CA ALA A 348 -1.22 0.64 -18.67
C ALA A 348 -0.65 2.02 -19.04
N ASP A 349 -1.52 3.00 -19.35
CA ASP A 349 -1.09 4.37 -19.68
C ASP A 349 -0.53 5.10 -18.44
N LEU A 350 -1.09 4.87 -17.25
CA LEU A 350 -0.55 5.42 -15.99
C LEU A 350 0.84 4.86 -15.66
N GLU A 351 1.05 3.55 -15.84
CA GLU A 351 2.37 2.92 -15.65
C GLU A 351 3.41 3.47 -16.64
N ALA A 352 3.02 3.60 -17.91
CA ALA A 352 3.87 4.18 -18.93
C ALA A 352 4.18 5.66 -18.68
N PHE A 353 3.17 6.45 -18.29
CA PHE A 353 3.31 7.88 -18.01
C PHE A 353 4.23 8.14 -16.82
N SER A 354 4.11 7.33 -15.76
CA SER A 354 4.89 7.50 -14.53
C SER A 354 6.28 6.85 -14.57
N GLY A 355 6.63 6.20 -15.69
CA GLY A 355 7.90 5.47 -15.83
C GLY A 355 8.04 4.32 -14.82
N GLY A 356 6.92 3.75 -14.36
CA GLY A 356 6.86 2.70 -13.33
C GLY A 356 6.95 3.18 -11.87
N VAL A 357 7.19 4.47 -11.61
CA VAL A 357 7.32 5.03 -10.26
C VAL A 357 6.00 5.68 -9.84
N ARG A 358 5.31 5.10 -8.84
CA ARG A 358 4.02 5.60 -8.35
C ARG A 358 4.17 6.28 -6.99
N ARG A 359 3.47 7.41 -6.81
CA ARG A 359 3.47 8.20 -5.57
C ARG A 359 2.20 8.08 -4.74
N ASP A 360 1.10 7.61 -5.34
CA ASP A 360 -0.09 7.21 -4.61
C ASP A 360 -0.68 5.87 -5.05
N ASP A 361 -1.54 5.32 -4.19
CA ASP A 361 -2.39 4.17 -4.49
C ASP A 361 -3.40 4.57 -5.56
N ILE A 362 -3.75 3.62 -6.42
CA ILE A 362 -4.73 3.86 -7.49
C ILE A 362 -5.94 2.99 -7.22
N ALA A 363 -7.08 3.60 -6.96
CA ALA A 363 -8.39 3.00 -7.07
C ALA A 363 -9.15 3.64 -8.22
N ALA A 364 -9.65 2.82 -9.15
CA ALA A 364 -10.55 3.28 -10.19
C ALA A 364 -11.65 2.24 -10.43
N ILE A 365 -12.90 2.70 -10.50
CA ILE A 365 -14.07 1.85 -10.72
C ILE A 365 -14.92 2.42 -11.86
N THR A 366 -15.47 1.54 -12.69
CA THR A 366 -16.41 1.89 -13.75
C THR A 366 -17.79 1.33 -13.44
N LEU A 367 -18.82 2.15 -13.59
CA LEU A 367 -20.22 1.73 -13.55
C LEU A 367 -20.78 1.84 -14.96
N ARG A 368 -21.38 0.76 -15.45
CA ARG A 368 -22.19 0.77 -16.68
C ARG A 368 -23.57 0.22 -16.37
N ALA A 369 -24.61 0.96 -16.75
CA ALA A 369 -25.99 0.50 -16.59
C ALA A 369 -26.18 -0.84 -17.32
N THR A 370 -26.79 -1.82 -16.64
CA THR A 370 -27.20 -3.07 -17.27
C THR A 370 -28.40 -2.77 -18.16
N SER A 371 -28.35 -3.16 -19.43
CA SER A 371 -29.56 -3.19 -20.24
C SER A 371 -30.51 -4.22 -19.63
N SER A 372 -31.72 -3.82 -19.25
CA SER A 372 -32.80 -4.71 -18.84
C SER A 372 -32.98 -5.82 -19.89
N GLY A 373 -32.34 -6.99 -19.67
CA GLY A 373 -32.24 -8.05 -20.67
C GLY A 373 -30.88 -8.78 -20.76
N ALA A 374 -29.81 -8.26 -20.15
CA ALA A 374 -28.54 -8.97 -20.09
C ALA A 374 -28.67 -10.20 -19.19
N ARG A 375 -28.88 -11.38 -19.80
CA ARG A 375 -28.85 -12.67 -19.09
C ARG A 375 -27.56 -12.76 -18.28
N ARG A 376 -27.73 -13.02 -16.99
CA ARG A 376 -26.69 -13.45 -16.05
C ARG A 376 -25.71 -14.36 -16.80
N PRO A 377 -24.40 -14.06 -16.89
CA PRO A 377 -23.45 -15.01 -17.43
C PRO A 377 -23.55 -16.27 -16.57
N GLU A 378 -23.94 -17.37 -17.23
CA GLU A 378 -24.05 -18.68 -16.62
C GLU A 378 -22.70 -18.97 -15.97
N ARG A 379 -22.69 -19.12 -14.64
CA ARG A 379 -21.47 -19.51 -13.91
C ARG A 379 -20.94 -20.77 -14.57
N ALA A 380 -19.83 -20.67 -15.31
CA ALA A 380 -19.07 -21.82 -15.76
C ALA A 380 -18.86 -22.73 -14.53
N GLY A 381 -19.40 -23.95 -14.61
CA GLY A 381 -19.64 -24.81 -13.46
C GLY A 381 -18.37 -25.15 -12.69
N VAL A 382 -18.18 -24.49 -11.54
CA VAL A 382 -17.32 -24.99 -10.44
C VAL A 382 -18.14 -25.86 -9.46
N GLY A 383 -19.41 -26.11 -9.77
CA GLY A 383 -20.38 -26.78 -8.88
C GLY A 383 -20.39 -28.31 -8.88
N ALA A 384 -19.58 -29.00 -9.70
CA ALA A 384 -19.59 -30.47 -9.74
C ALA A 384 -18.60 -31.12 -8.75
N GLY A 385 -17.53 -30.41 -8.35
CA GLY A 385 -16.53 -30.93 -7.40
C GLY A 385 -16.95 -30.80 -5.94
N ALA A 386 -17.65 -29.72 -5.57
CA ALA A 386 -18.02 -29.43 -4.18
C ALA A 386 -19.16 -30.32 -3.65
N ARG A 387 -20.06 -30.81 -4.52
CA ARG A 387 -21.13 -31.75 -4.11
C ARG A 387 -20.59 -33.15 -3.77
N ARG A 388 -19.56 -33.63 -4.47
CA ARG A 388 -18.91 -34.92 -4.14
C ARG A 388 -18.08 -34.87 -2.85
N ALA A 389 -17.53 -33.71 -2.49
CA ALA A 389 -16.81 -33.54 -1.23
C ALA A 389 -17.74 -33.45 -0.01
N ALA A 390 -18.95 -32.91 -0.17
CA ALA A 390 -19.95 -32.84 0.90
C ALA A 390 -20.62 -34.19 1.19
N GLU A 391 -20.81 -35.04 0.18
CA GLU A 391 -21.36 -36.40 0.34
C GLU A 391 -20.35 -37.38 0.96
N ALA A 392 -19.04 -37.16 0.79
CA ALA A 392 -17.99 -37.98 1.43
C ALA A 392 -17.79 -37.67 2.93
N PHE A 393 -18.31 -36.54 3.44
CA PHE A 393 -18.17 -36.12 4.84
C PHE A 393 -19.46 -36.25 5.67
N SER A 394 -20.58 -36.60 5.04
CA SER A 394 -21.84 -36.94 5.72
C SER A 394 -22.11 -38.42 5.56
N GLY A 395 -21.44 -39.25 6.37
CA GLY A 395 -21.70 -40.67 6.42
C GLY A 395 -23.15 -40.97 6.85
N ARG A 396 -23.98 -41.32 5.87
CA ARG A 396 -25.08 -42.29 5.98
C ARG A 396 -25.16 -43.12 4.72
#